data_AF-A0A1G0BZA4-F1
#
_entry.id   AF-A0A1G0BZA4-F1
#
_cell.length_a   1.000
_cell.length_b   1.000
_cell.length_c   1.000
_cell.angle_alpha   90.00
_cell.angle_beta   90.00
_cell.angle_gamma   90.00
#
_symmetry.space_group_name_H-M   'P 1'
#
loop_
_entity.id
_entity.type
_entity.pdbx_description
1 polymer ?
#
loop_
_entity_poly.entity_id
_entity_poly.type
_entity_poly.pdbx_seq_one_letter_code
_entity_poly.pdbx_strand_id
1 'polypeptide(L)'
;MRKLLHAATIAGIAHASLAVASPGWVLDEKVDPLTEEKVSTAISSYAAGLAQRSAVVRCKGKKLEVYFGFGEFLDNDQVPVRYRLDKKPLVDEKWFPSAEGTAVFAREDADVARLLLKGTTFIIEAEDFTHDNRGQTTVF
;
A
#
# COMPACT_ATOMS: atom_id res chain seq x y z
N MET A 1 62.70 -12.29 27.55
CA MET A 1 61.30 -11.86 27.79
C MET A 1 60.53 -11.87 26.46
N ARG A 2 59.73 -12.91 26.19
CA ARG A 2 58.93 -13.05 24.96
C ARG A 2 57.57 -12.39 25.18
N LYS A 3 57.23 -11.36 24.40
CA LYS A 3 55.88 -10.75 24.37
C LYS A 3 55.03 -11.50 23.36
N LEU A 4 53.98 -12.17 23.84
CA LEU A 4 52.93 -12.80 23.04
C LEU A 4 51.97 -11.71 22.52
N LEU A 5 51.91 -11.50 21.20
CA LEU A 5 50.82 -10.76 20.57
C LEU A 5 49.62 -11.69 20.41
N HIS A 6 48.48 -11.31 21.00
CA HIS A 6 47.20 -11.93 20.73
C HIS A 6 46.54 -11.21 19.56
N ALA A 7 46.26 -11.94 18.48
CA ALA A 7 45.43 -11.48 17.38
C ALA A 7 43.95 -11.65 17.78
N ALA A 8 43.20 -10.55 17.81
CA ALA A 8 41.77 -10.56 18.04
C ALA A 8 41.04 -10.66 16.70
N THR A 9 40.40 -11.80 16.44
CA THR A 9 39.56 -12.03 15.27
C THR A 9 38.21 -11.36 15.49
N ILE A 10 37.89 -10.35 14.68
CA ILE A 10 36.56 -9.69 14.71
C ILE A 10 35.62 -10.54 13.86
N ALA A 11 34.72 -11.28 14.50
CA ALA A 11 33.62 -11.95 13.83
C ALA A 11 32.55 -10.91 13.44
N GLY A 12 32.40 -10.65 12.14
CA GLY A 12 31.34 -9.81 11.61
C GLY A 12 29.99 -10.47 11.78
N ILE A 13 29.11 -9.86 12.58
CA ILE A 13 27.72 -10.30 12.72
C ILE A 13 26.96 -9.80 11.48
N ALA A 14 26.67 -10.71 10.56
CA ALA A 14 25.74 -10.47 9.47
C ALA A 14 24.33 -10.26 10.06
N HIS A 15 23.82 -9.04 9.96
CA HIS A 15 22.45 -8.73 10.35
C HIS A 15 21.51 -9.23 9.25
N ALA A 16 20.98 -10.44 9.41
CA ALA A 16 19.83 -10.87 8.64
C ALA A 16 18.63 -9.99 9.04
N SER A 17 18.23 -9.06 8.18
CA SER A 17 16.95 -8.35 8.36
C SER A 17 15.81 -9.35 8.19
N LEU A 18 15.14 -9.66 9.29
CA LEU A 18 13.87 -10.36 9.26
C LEU A 18 12.84 -9.40 8.66
N ALA A 19 12.41 -9.67 7.42
CA ALA A 19 11.22 -9.03 6.88
C ALA A 19 10.04 -9.50 7.73
N VAL A 20 9.57 -8.65 8.64
CA VAL A 20 8.32 -8.88 9.35
C VAL A 20 7.21 -8.69 8.32
N ALA A 21 6.74 -9.80 7.74
CA ALA A 21 5.49 -9.80 7.00
C ALA A 21 4.38 -9.43 7.99
N SER A 22 3.85 -8.21 7.87
CA SER A 22 2.64 -7.83 8.60
C SER A 22 1.52 -8.77 8.16
N PRO A 23 0.77 -9.40 9.09
CA PRO A 23 -0.30 -10.33 8.73
C PRO A 23 -1.33 -9.60 7.86
N GLY A 24 -1.36 -9.93 6.57
CA GLY A 24 -2.26 -9.32 5.59
C GLY A 24 -1.59 -8.60 4.42
N TRP A 25 -0.28 -8.35 4.47
CA TRP A 25 0.47 -7.74 3.36
C TRP A 25 1.40 -8.76 2.69
N VAL A 26 1.35 -8.82 1.36
CA VAL A 26 2.25 -9.59 0.51
C VAL A 26 3.16 -8.63 -0.24
N LEU A 27 4.48 -8.84 -0.13
CA LEU A 27 5.48 -8.06 -0.87
C LEU A 27 5.90 -8.82 -2.13
N ASP A 28 5.80 -8.16 -3.28
CA ASP A 28 6.31 -8.60 -4.58
C ASP A 28 7.37 -7.62 -5.06
N GLU A 29 8.52 -8.14 -5.49
CA GLU A 29 9.59 -7.33 -6.07
C GLU A 29 10.00 -7.89 -7.42
N LYS A 30 10.09 -7.00 -8.42
CA LYS A 30 10.51 -7.35 -9.78
C LYS A 30 11.32 -6.24 -10.42
N VAL A 31 11.99 -6.58 -11.51
CA VAL A 31 12.65 -5.60 -12.39
C VAL A 31 11.81 -5.49 -13.66
N ASP A 32 11.44 -4.28 -14.03
CA ASP A 32 10.72 -4.00 -15.26
C ASP A 32 11.63 -4.32 -16.46
N PRO A 33 11.24 -5.24 -17.36
CA PRO A 33 12.12 -5.70 -18.43
C PRO A 33 12.34 -4.66 -19.55
N LEU A 34 11.54 -3.60 -19.61
CA LEU A 34 11.66 -2.55 -20.63
C LEU A 34 12.50 -1.37 -20.14
N THR A 35 12.40 -1.05 -18.84
CA THR A 35 13.03 0.14 -18.24
C THR A 35 14.17 -0.19 -17.30
N GLU A 36 14.36 -1.47 -16.95
CA GLU A 36 15.30 -1.97 -15.94
C GLU A 36 15.07 -1.39 -14.53
N GLU A 37 13.95 -0.70 -14.30
CA GLU A 37 13.61 -0.15 -13.00
C GLU A 37 13.16 -1.25 -12.03
N LYS A 38 13.65 -1.18 -10.79
CA LYS A 38 13.08 -1.99 -9.70
C LYS A 38 11.66 -1.51 -9.40
N VAL A 39 10.74 -2.47 -9.30
CA VAL A 39 9.36 -2.29 -8.86
C VAL A 39 9.14 -3.11 -7.61
N SER A 40 8.79 -2.46 -6.51
CA SER A 40 8.39 -3.11 -5.26
C SER A 40 6.91 -2.81 -5.00
N THR A 41 6.11 -3.85 -4.79
CA THR A 41 4.66 -3.75 -4.59
C THR A 41 4.28 -4.48 -3.31
N ALA A 42 3.70 -3.78 -2.35
CA ALA A 42 3.03 -4.38 -1.21
C ALA A 42 1.52 -4.39 -1.46
N ILE A 43 0.89 -5.53 -1.31
CA ILE A 43 -0.54 -5.74 -1.57
C ILE A 43 -1.19 -6.33 -0.32
N SER A 44 -2.27 -5.71 0.13
CA SER A 44 -3.22 -6.33 1.06
C SER A 44 -4.53 -6.52 0.34
N SER A 45 -5.10 -7.72 0.40
CA SER A 45 -6.33 -8.04 -0.31
C SER A 45 -7.25 -8.88 0.55
N TYR A 46 -8.55 -8.66 0.42
CA TYR A 46 -9.56 -9.54 0.98
C TYR A 46 -10.76 -9.65 0.03
N ALA A 47 -11.46 -10.78 0.10
CA ALA A 47 -12.66 -11.02 -0.68
C ALA A 47 -13.89 -10.47 0.05
N ALA A 48 -14.73 -9.71 -0.66
CA ALA A 48 -16.01 -9.19 -0.19
C ALA A 48 -17.12 -9.72 -1.10
N GLY A 49 -17.59 -10.95 -0.84
CA GLY A 49 -18.53 -11.63 -1.73
C GLY A 49 -17.85 -12.02 -3.05
N LEU A 50 -18.38 -11.55 -4.18
CA LEU A 50 -17.79 -11.78 -5.51
C LEU A 50 -16.69 -10.75 -5.87
N ALA A 51 -16.63 -9.62 -5.16
CA ALA A 51 -15.65 -8.56 -5.41
C ALA A 51 -14.35 -8.83 -4.65
N GLN A 52 -13.21 -8.62 -5.30
CA GLN A 52 -11.91 -8.55 -4.63
C GLN A 52 -11.54 -7.11 -4.34
N ARG A 53 -11.22 -6.85 -3.07
CA ARG A 53 -10.79 -5.55 -2.60
C ARG A 53 -9.33 -5.59 -2.24
N SER A 54 -8.61 -4.52 -2.55
CA SER A 54 -7.18 -4.47 -2.32
C SER A 54 -6.70 -3.07 -1.95
N ALA A 55 -5.69 -3.00 -1.09
CA ALA A 55 -4.85 -1.85 -0.87
C ALA A 55 -3.47 -2.17 -1.46
N VAL A 56 -2.95 -1.28 -2.28
CA VAL A 56 -1.66 -1.47 -2.95
C VAL A 56 -0.76 -0.27 -2.72
N VAL A 57 0.46 -0.56 -2.29
CA VAL A 57 1.55 0.41 -2.22
C VAL A 57 2.62 -0.01 -3.20
N ARG A 58 2.88 0.80 -4.23
CA ARG A 58 3.83 0.49 -5.30
C ARG A 58 4.89 1.55 -5.39
N CYS A 59 6.15 1.12 -5.40
CA CYS A 59 7.30 1.95 -5.72
C CYS A 59 7.86 1.50 -7.07
N LYS A 60 7.90 2.39 -8.06
CA LYS A 60 8.60 2.19 -9.33
C LYS A 60 9.57 3.34 -9.55
N GLY A 61 10.87 3.03 -9.56
CA GLY A 61 11.91 4.06 -9.59
C GLY A 61 11.79 5.03 -8.40
N LYS A 62 11.53 6.31 -8.67
CA LYS A 62 11.31 7.35 -7.64
C LYS A 62 9.83 7.68 -7.39
N LYS A 63 8.91 6.96 -8.03
CA LYS A 63 7.47 7.19 -7.92
C LYS A 63 6.88 6.22 -6.90
N LEU A 64 6.23 6.79 -5.88
CA LEU A 64 5.36 6.07 -4.97
C LEU A 64 3.94 6.24 -5.47
N GLU A 65 3.18 5.16 -5.47
CA GLU A 65 1.75 5.14 -5.80
C GLU A 65 1.02 4.32 -4.74
N VAL A 66 -0.08 4.86 -4.23
CA VAL A 66 -1.00 4.16 -3.34
C VAL A 66 -2.36 4.14 -4.00
N TYR A 67 -2.93 2.95 -4.15
CA TYR A 67 -4.25 2.81 -4.75
C TYR A 67 -5.06 1.70 -4.10
N PHE A 68 -6.37 1.82 -4.22
CA PHE A 68 -7.32 0.90 -3.62
C PHE A 68 -8.23 0.34 -4.70
N GLY A 69 -8.19 -0.98 -4.88
CA GLY A 69 -9.07 -1.70 -5.78
C GLY A 69 -10.35 -2.11 -5.09
N PHE A 70 -11.48 -1.89 -5.75
CA PHE A 70 -12.81 -2.22 -5.24
C PHE A 70 -13.43 -3.44 -5.93
N GLY A 71 -12.92 -3.80 -7.12
CA GLY A 71 -13.35 -4.98 -7.88
C GLY A 71 -14.64 -4.78 -8.66
N GLU A 72 -15.24 -3.60 -8.57
CA GLU A 72 -16.44 -3.17 -9.27
C GLU A 72 -16.20 -1.77 -9.82
N PHE A 73 -16.98 -1.37 -10.82
CA PHE A 73 -16.88 -0.05 -11.43
C PHE A 73 -17.28 1.03 -10.40
N LEU A 74 -16.49 2.09 -10.29
CA LEU A 74 -16.73 3.23 -9.42
C LEU A 74 -17.12 4.45 -10.24
N ASP A 75 -16.24 4.95 -11.10
CA ASP A 75 -16.51 6.04 -12.02
C ASP A 75 -15.37 6.14 -13.06
N ASN A 76 -15.57 6.91 -14.13
CA ASN A 76 -14.53 7.31 -15.07
C ASN A 76 -14.01 8.75 -14.82
N ASP A 77 -14.67 9.51 -13.95
CA ASP A 77 -14.19 10.82 -13.46
C ASP A 77 -13.71 10.72 -12.00
N GLN A 78 -13.42 11.84 -11.36
CA GLN A 78 -13.00 11.91 -9.96
C GLN A 78 -14.03 11.28 -9.03
N VAL A 79 -13.58 10.26 -8.29
CA VAL A 79 -14.38 9.50 -7.34
C VAL A 79 -14.32 10.20 -5.96
N PRO A 80 -15.45 10.57 -5.36
CA PRO A 80 -15.49 10.98 -3.96
C PRO A 80 -15.03 9.84 -3.05
N VAL A 81 -14.04 10.13 -2.21
CA VAL A 81 -13.44 9.18 -1.28
C VAL A 81 -13.50 9.75 0.13
N ARG A 82 -13.89 8.90 1.07
CA ARG A 82 -13.90 9.20 2.50
C ARG A 82 -13.05 8.19 3.22
N TYR A 83 -12.07 8.61 4.00
CA TYR A 83 -11.20 7.67 4.70
C TYR A 83 -10.83 8.13 6.11
N ARG A 84 -10.43 7.18 6.95
CA ARG A 84 -9.82 7.46 8.26
C ARG A 84 -8.82 6.38 8.65
N LEU A 85 -7.85 6.78 9.46
CA LEU A 85 -6.93 5.86 10.13
C LEU A 85 -7.34 5.68 11.59
N ASP A 86 -7.56 4.44 12.00
CA ASP A 86 -7.99 4.05 13.34
C ASP A 86 -9.19 4.89 13.83
N LYS A 87 -8.94 5.78 14.81
CA LYS A 87 -9.94 6.67 15.43
C LYS A 87 -9.73 8.15 15.09
N LYS A 88 -8.90 8.46 14.09
CA LYS A 88 -8.70 9.84 13.62
C LYS A 88 -9.96 10.36 12.93
N PRO A 89 -10.09 11.70 12.80
CA PRO A 89 -11.18 12.30 12.01
C PRO A 89 -11.24 11.74 10.59
N LEU A 90 -12.45 11.68 10.05
CA LEU A 90 -12.66 11.37 8.63
C LEU A 90 -12.07 12.49 7.77
N VAL A 91 -11.51 12.07 6.64
CA VAL A 91 -11.01 12.94 5.58
C VAL A 91 -11.87 12.68 4.35
N ASP A 92 -12.37 13.76 3.75
CA ASP A 92 -13.19 13.72 2.54
C ASP A 92 -12.39 14.34 1.39
N GLU A 93 -12.20 13.58 0.31
CA GLU A 93 -11.40 13.95 -0.85
C GLU A 93 -12.03 13.47 -2.17
N LYS A 94 -11.42 13.88 -3.29
CA LYS A 94 -11.74 13.36 -4.61
C LYS A 94 -10.49 12.77 -5.24
N TRP A 95 -10.52 11.49 -5.59
CA TRP A 95 -9.37 10.75 -6.11
C TRP A 95 -9.58 10.36 -7.57
N PHE A 96 -8.49 10.16 -8.30
CA PHE A 96 -8.58 9.76 -9.70
C PHE A 96 -8.77 8.24 -9.81
N PRO A 97 -9.69 7.78 -10.68
CA PRO A 97 -9.91 6.36 -10.87
C PRO A 97 -8.79 5.73 -11.71
N SER A 98 -8.72 4.41 -11.70
CA SER A 98 -7.97 3.64 -12.69
C SER A 98 -8.60 3.74 -14.07
N ALA A 99 -7.88 3.31 -15.10
CA ALA A 99 -8.37 3.32 -16.47
C ALA A 99 -9.69 2.54 -16.66
N GLU A 100 -9.89 1.48 -15.86
CA GLU A 100 -11.11 0.66 -15.88
C GLU A 100 -12.18 1.15 -14.88
N GLY A 101 -11.92 2.24 -14.15
CA GLY A 101 -12.84 2.76 -13.14
C GLY A 101 -12.98 1.91 -11.88
N THR A 102 -12.18 0.86 -11.69
CA THR A 102 -12.37 -0.15 -10.61
C THR A 102 -11.46 0.04 -9.39
N ALA A 103 -10.62 1.08 -9.41
CA ALA A 103 -9.73 1.44 -8.34
C ALA A 103 -9.57 2.95 -8.27
N VAL A 104 -9.11 3.48 -7.13
CA VAL A 104 -8.81 4.91 -6.94
C VAL A 104 -7.38 5.10 -6.46
N PHE A 105 -6.72 6.14 -6.94
CA PHE A 105 -5.35 6.51 -6.58
C PHE A 105 -5.36 7.64 -5.56
N ALA A 106 -4.62 7.46 -4.46
CA ALA A 106 -4.43 8.48 -3.46
C ALA A 106 -3.81 9.75 -4.07
N ARG A 107 -4.25 10.92 -3.60
CA ARG A 107 -3.66 12.19 -4.04
C ARG A 107 -2.31 12.48 -3.38
N GLU A 108 -2.19 12.16 -2.10
CA GLU A 108 -0.98 12.35 -1.29
C GLU A 108 -0.38 10.99 -0.94
N ASP A 109 0.19 10.30 -1.94
CA ASP A 109 0.68 8.91 -1.83
C ASP A 109 1.58 8.68 -0.61
N ALA A 110 2.50 9.61 -0.35
CA ALA A 110 3.44 9.50 0.76
C ALA A 110 2.76 9.57 2.13
N ASP A 111 1.72 10.39 2.27
CA ASP A 111 1.00 10.53 3.52
C ASP A 111 0.09 9.34 3.75
N VAL A 112 -0.65 8.90 2.73
CA VAL A 112 -1.48 7.68 2.80
C VAL A 112 -0.62 6.44 3.08
N ALA A 113 0.53 6.28 2.41
CA ALA A 113 1.44 5.17 2.69
C ALA A 113 1.95 5.19 4.14
N ARG A 114 2.33 6.37 4.67
CA ARG A 114 2.72 6.50 6.09
C ARG A 114 1.58 6.16 7.04
N LEU A 115 0.33 6.48 6.68
CA LEU A 115 -0.84 6.11 7.48
C LEU A 115 -1.02 4.60 7.49
N LEU A 116 -0.97 3.94 6.33
CA LEU A 116 -1.06 2.48 6.20
C LEU A 116 0.05 1.75 6.97
N LEU A 117 1.26 2.32 7.02
CA LEU A 117 2.38 1.75 7.79
C LEU A 117 2.26 1.94 9.31
N LYS A 118 1.55 2.97 9.77
CA LYS A 118 1.49 3.36 11.19
C LYS A 118 0.26 2.84 11.92
N GLY A 119 -0.86 2.71 11.22
CA GLY A 119 -2.13 2.36 11.84
C GLY A 119 -2.40 0.87 11.87
N THR A 120 -3.33 0.49 12.74
CA THR A 120 -3.85 -0.87 12.83
C THR A 120 -5.06 -1.09 11.92
N THR A 121 -5.73 -0.01 11.52
CA THR A 121 -6.95 -0.07 10.71
C THR A 121 -7.07 1.15 9.81
N PHE A 122 -7.18 0.95 8.51
CA PHE A 122 -7.50 1.97 7.52
C PHE A 122 -8.88 1.69 6.93
N ILE A 123 -9.80 2.65 7.08
CA ILE A 123 -11.16 2.54 6.55
C ILE A 123 -11.29 3.51 5.40
N ILE A 124 -11.75 3.02 4.25
CA ILE A 124 -11.99 3.82 3.05
C ILE A 124 -13.34 3.50 2.46
N GLU A 125 -14.03 4.53 2.01
CA GLU A 125 -15.27 4.46 1.25
C GLU A 125 -15.08 5.23 -0.04
N ALA A 126 -15.48 4.63 -1.16
CA ALA A 126 -15.50 5.27 -2.48
C ALA A 126 -16.94 5.26 -3.01
N GLU A 127 -17.44 6.41 -3.47
CA GLU A 127 -18.77 6.49 -4.07
C GLU A 127 -18.80 5.80 -5.44
N ASP A 128 -19.84 5.01 -5.69
CA ASP A 128 -20.09 4.36 -6.99
C ASP A 128 -20.92 5.28 -7.90
N PHE A 129 -20.76 5.08 -9.21
CA PHE A 129 -21.43 5.73 -10.33
C PHE A 129 -22.94 5.71 -10.22
N THR A 130 -23.52 4.76 -9.48
CA THR A 130 -24.96 4.73 -9.23
C THR A 130 -25.48 5.94 -8.43
N HIS A 131 -24.61 6.77 -7.84
CA HIS A 131 -24.94 8.04 -7.17
C HIS A 131 -26.01 7.90 -6.06
N ASP A 132 -26.27 6.69 -5.57
CA ASP A 132 -27.34 6.40 -4.63
C ASP A 132 -26.89 6.49 -3.15
N ASN A 133 -25.73 7.10 -2.91
CA ASN A 133 -25.02 7.19 -1.63
C ASN A 133 -24.64 5.82 -1.00
N ARG A 134 -24.69 4.71 -1.75
CA ARG A 134 -24.09 3.44 -1.28
C ARG A 134 -22.62 3.40 -1.68
N GLY A 135 -21.81 4.15 -0.96
CA GLY A 135 -20.36 4.06 -1.08
C GLY A 135 -19.87 2.64 -0.76
N GLN A 136 -18.82 2.21 -1.44
CA GLN A 136 -18.18 0.93 -1.15
C GLN A 136 -17.24 1.09 0.04
N THR A 137 -17.67 0.73 1.25
CA THR A 137 -16.83 0.84 2.45
C THR A 137 -15.97 -0.41 2.65
N THR A 138 -14.69 -0.20 2.91
CA THR A 138 -13.66 -1.23 3.02
C THR A 138 -12.74 -0.96 4.21
N VAL A 139 -12.25 -2.02 4.85
CA VAL A 139 -11.32 -1.96 5.98
C VAL A 139 -10.06 -2.77 5.66
N PHE A 140 -8.89 -2.16 5.83
CA PHE A 140 -7.57 -2.76 5.71
C PHE A 140 -6.78 -2.67 7.01
#